data_AF-A0A8S9KPL9-F1
#
_entry.id   AF-A0A8S9KPL9-F1
#
_cell.length_a   1.000
_cell.length_b   1.000
_cell.length_c   1.000
_cell.angle_alpha   90.00
_cell.angle_beta   90.00
_cell.angle_gamma   90.00
#
_symmetry.space_group_name_H-M   'P 1'
#
loop_
_entity.id
_entity.type
_entity.pdbx_description
1 polymer ?
#
loop_
_entity_poly.entity_id
_entity_poly.type
_entity_poly.pdbx_seq_one_letter_code
_entity_poly.pdbx_strand_id
1 'polypeptide(L)' 'MLNCGFHDIFVFFMDQFLAYLLMSASSCAATRVDDWISNWGKDEFTQMATTSIAVSFVAFGAFAVSALISSYRLFTHASS' A
#
# COMPACT_ATOMS: atom_id res chain seq x y z
N MET A 1 -11.69 -27.75 -6.12
CA MET A 1 -12.42 -26.47 -5.94
C MET A 1 -12.07 -25.74 -4.64
N LEU A 2 -11.86 -26.41 -3.50
CA LEU A 2 -11.56 -25.73 -2.22
C LEU A 2 -10.24 -24.92 -2.19
N ASN A 3 -9.19 -25.38 -2.89
CA ASN A 3 -7.87 -24.72 -2.88
C ASN A 3 -7.82 -23.39 -3.66
N CYS A 4 -8.75 -23.18 -4.61
CA CYS A 4 -8.80 -21.95 -5.41
C CYS A 4 -9.43 -20.80 -4.60
N GLY A 5 -10.52 -21.06 -3.89
CA GLY A 5 -11.21 -20.05 -3.08
C GLY A 5 -10.38 -19.51 -1.92
N PHE A 6 -9.66 -20.37 -1.20
CA PHE A 6 -8.77 -19.92 -0.12
C PHE A 6 -7.62 -19.06 -0.62
N HIS A 7 -7.03 -19.44 -1.76
CA HIS A 7 -5.98 -18.66 -2.42
C HIS A 7 -6.48 -17.26 -2.82
N ASP A 8 -7.65 -17.18 -3.47
CA ASP A 8 -8.21 -15.90 -3.93
C ASP A 8 -8.59 -14.97 -2.75
N ILE A 9 -9.08 -15.53 -1.64
CA ILE A 9 -9.33 -14.79 -0.40
C ILE A 9 -8.03 -14.28 0.22
N PHE A 10 -6.99 -15.12 0.29
CA PHE A 10 -5.71 -14.75 0.89
C PHE A 10 -5.03 -13.63 0.10
N VAL A 11 -5.05 -13.69 -1.24
CA VAL A 11 -4.49 -12.64 -2.10
C VAL A 11 -5.25 -11.32 -1.89
N PHE A 12 -6.58 -11.34 -1.90
CA PHE A 12 -7.39 -10.15 -1.66
C PHE A 12 -7.14 -9.53 -0.29
N PHE A 13 -7.04 -10.36 0.75
CA PHE A 13 -6.74 -9.90 2.12
C PHE A 13 -5.33 -9.29 2.21
N MET A 14 -4.33 -9.92 1.61
CA MET A 14 -2.96 -9.40 1.59
C MET A 14 -2.85 -8.08 0.83
N ASP A 15 -3.53 -7.93 -0.31
CA ASP A 15 -3.55 -6.66 -1.06
C ASP A 15 -4.10 -5.51 -0.19
N GLN A 16 -5.20 -5.72 0.53
CA GLN A 16 -5.72 -4.72 1.45
C GLN A 16 -4.80 -4.48 2.65
N PHE A 17 -4.30 -5.53 3.28
CA PHE A 17 -3.43 -5.42 4.45
C PHE A 17 -2.15 -4.63 4.14
N LEU A 18 -1.48 -4.95 3.02
CA LEU A 18 -0.27 -4.24 2.58
C LEU A 18 -0.56 -2.79 2.20
N ALA A 19 -1.68 -2.52 1.52
CA ALA A 19 -2.08 -1.15 1.18
C ALA A 19 -2.26 -0.28 2.44
N TYR A 20 -2.98 -0.78 3.45
CA TYR A 20 -3.18 -0.07 4.71
C TYR A 20 -1.88 0.10 5.51
N LEU A 21 -1.06 -0.95 5.58
CA LEU A 21 0.23 -0.89 6.28
C LEU A 21 1.16 0.13 5.63
N LEU A 22 1.28 0.11 4.30
CA LEU A 22 2.12 1.01 3.53
C LEU A 22 1.68 2.46 3.71
N MET A 23 0.37 2.74 3.63
CA MET A 23 -0.14 4.09 3.79
C MET A 23 0.05 4.61 5.22
N SER A 24 -0.17 3.75 6.22
CA SER A 24 0.09 4.08 7.62
C SER A 24 1.56 4.40 7.87
N ALA A 25 2.48 3.54 7.40
CA ALA A 25 3.92 3.76 7.52
C ALA A 25 4.37 5.03 6.79
N SER A 26 3.84 5.28 5.58
CA SER A 26 4.12 6.48 4.80
C SER A 26 3.60 7.75 5.49
N SER A 27 2.45 7.70 6.17
CA SER A 27 1.94 8.84 6.93
C SER A 27 2.83 9.17 8.13
N CYS A 28 3.31 8.16 8.86
CA CYS A 28 4.26 8.35 9.95
C CYS A 28 5.59 8.93 9.45
N ALA A 29 6.09 8.42 8.31
CA ALA A 29 7.28 8.95 7.67
C ALA A 29 7.09 10.40 7.21
N ALA A 30 5.94 10.73 6.62
CA ALA A 30 5.62 12.09 6.18
C ALA A 30 5.66 13.08 7.34
N THR A 31 4.96 12.79 8.44
CA THR A 31 4.96 13.64 9.63
C THR A 31 6.36 13.76 10.22
N ARG A 32 7.15 12.66 10.23
CA ARG A 32 8.50 12.69 10.81
C ARG A 32 9.48 13.50 9.97
N VAL A 33 9.38 13.40 8.65
CA VAL A 33 10.18 14.16 7.69
C VAL A 33 9.80 15.64 7.75
N ASP A 34 8.52 15.98 7.83
CA ASP A 34 8.06 17.36 7.95
C ASP A 34 8.56 18.03 9.25
N ASP A 35 8.47 17.33 10.38
CA ASP A 35 9.03 17.77 11.66
C ASP A 35 10.55 17.98 11.59
N TRP A 36 11.27 17.07 10.92
CA TRP A 36 12.72 17.19 10.72
C TRP A 36 13.09 18.43 9.89
N ILE A 37 12.40 18.67 8.77
CA ILE A 37 12.61 19.85 7.91
C ILE A 37 12.40 21.14 8.68
N SER A 38 11.33 21.22 9.46
CA SER A 38 10.97 22.46 10.18
C SER A 38 12.01 22.83 11.25
N ASN A 39 12.65 21.84 11.86
CA ASN A 39 13.63 22.07 12.93
C ASN A 39 15.06 22.26 12.41
N TRP A 40 15.46 21.53 11.36
CA TRP A 40 16.87 21.43 10.93
C TRP A 40 17.11 21.85 9.47
N GLY A 41 16.06 22.19 8.73
CA GLY A 41 16.12 22.54 7.30
C GLY A 41 16.05 21.33 6.38
N LYS A 42 16.06 21.58 5.06
CA LYS A 42 16.09 20.52 4.04
C LYS A 42 17.51 20.05 3.80
N ASP A 43 17.74 18.77 3.98
CA ASP A 43 18.96 18.07 3.59
C ASP A 43 18.66 16.96 2.55
N GLU A 44 19.71 16.36 1.98
CA GLU A 44 19.60 15.35 0.93
C GLU A 44 18.86 14.08 1.42
N PHE A 45 19.03 13.69 2.69
CA PHE A 45 18.36 12.53 3.27
C PHE A 45 16.84 12.77 3.39
N THR A 46 16.46 13.98 3.78
CA THR A 46 15.06 14.41 3.82
C THR A 46 14.43 14.44 2.42
N GLN A 47 15.19 14.85 1.39
CA GLN A 47 14.72 14.80 0.01
C GLN A 47 14.45 13.35 -0.43
N MET A 48 15.39 12.43 -0.16
CA MET A 48 15.20 11.00 -0.44
C MET A 48 14.02 10.41 0.34
N ALA A 49 13.84 10.79 1.60
CA ALA A 49 12.72 10.34 2.43
C ALA A 49 11.37 10.83 1.86
N THR A 50 11.29 12.09 1.44
CA THR A 50 10.11 12.64 0.78
C THR A 50 9.81 11.91 -0.53
N THR A 51 10.83 11.60 -1.33
CA THR A 51 10.67 10.79 -2.55
C THR A 51 10.18 9.37 -2.23
N SER A 52 10.68 8.74 -1.15
CA SER A 52 10.23 7.41 -0.71
C SER A 52 8.74 7.40 -0.31
N ILE A 53 8.29 8.45 0.39
CA ILE A 53 6.87 8.65 0.70
C ILE A 53 6.05 8.78 -0.58
N ALA A 54 6.52 9.57 -1.55
CA ALA A 54 5.83 9.71 -2.84
C ALA A 54 5.70 8.35 -3.58
N VAL A 55 6.76 7.54 -3.59
CA VAL A 55 6.73 6.18 -4.16
C VAL A 55 5.76 5.26 -3.41
N SER A 56 5.59 5.44 -2.10
CA SER A 56 4.61 4.70 -1.30
C SER A 56 3.17 4.96 -1.74
N PHE A 57 2.83 6.20 -2.15
CA PHE A 57 1.52 6.49 -2.75
C PHE A 57 1.31 5.82 -4.12
N VAL A 58 2.36 5.75 -4.94
CA VAL A 58 2.30 5.02 -6.23
C VAL A 58 2.07 3.53 -6.00
N ALA A 59 2.79 2.93 -5.05
CA ALA A 59 2.62 1.53 -4.67
C ALA A 59 1.24 1.25 -4.07
N PHE A 60 0.66 2.17 -3.28
CA PHE A 60 -0.73 2.07 -2.83
C PHE A 60 -1.71 2.00 -4.02
N GLY A 61 -1.50 2.81 -5.06
CA GLY A 61 -2.28 2.75 -6.29
C GLY A 61 -2.18 1.39 -6.99
N ALA A 62 -0.98 0.80 -7.04
CA ALA A 62 -0.78 -0.53 -7.60
C ALA A 62 -1.54 -1.61 -6.78
N PHE A 63 -1.47 -1.56 -5.45
CA PHE A 63 -2.25 -2.47 -4.59
C PHE A 63 -3.76 -2.28 -4.74
N ALA A 64 -4.25 -1.06 -4.97
CA ALA A 64 -5.67 -0.82 -5.23
C ALA A 64 -6.14 -1.52 -6.52
N VAL A 65 -5.33 -1.46 -7.59
CA VAL A 65 -5.62 -2.18 -8.85
C VAL A 65 -5.56 -3.70 -8.63
N SER A 66 -4.56 -4.20 -7.90
CA SER A 66 -4.47 -5.63 -7.54
C SER A 66 -5.72 -6.09 -6.77
N ALA A 67 -6.18 -5.31 -5.80
CA ALA A 67 -7.38 -5.60 -5.02
C ALA A 67 -8.65 -5.64 -5.89
N LEU A 68 -8.78 -4.75 -6.90
CA LEU A 68 -9.88 -4.80 -7.86
C LEU A 68 -9.86 -6.07 -8.70
N ILE A 69 -8.69 -6.48 -9.19
CA ILE A 69 -8.54 -7.72 -9.97
C ILE A 69 -8.82 -8.94 -9.09
N SER A 70 -8.27 -9.00 -7.88
CA SER A 70 -8.45 -10.13 -6.96
C SER A 70 -9.90 -10.26 -6.51
N SER A 71 -10.58 -9.15 -6.21
CA SER A 71 -12.00 -9.16 -5.85
C SER A 71 -12.89 -9.59 -7.01
N TYR A 72 -12.62 -9.14 -8.23
CA TYR A 72 -13.34 -9.61 -9.42
C TYR A 72 -13.24 -11.14 -9.58
N ARG A 73 -12.04 -11.70 -9.43
CA ARG A 73 -11.84 -13.16 -9.46
C ARG A 73 -12.57 -13.88 -8.33
N LEU A 74 -12.54 -13.32 -7.11
CA LEU A 74 -13.23 -13.87 -5.95
C LEU A 74 -14.75 -13.94 -6.15
N PHE A 75 -15.37 -12.85 -6.61
CA PHE A 75 -16.82 -12.80 -6.79
C PHE A 75 -17.31 -13.60 -8.00
N THR A 76 -16.53 -13.68 -9.07
CA THR A 76 -16.86 -14.51 -10.24
C THR A 76 -16.79 -16.00 -9.92
N HIS A 77 -15.76 -16.46 -9.19
CA HIS A 77 -15.68 -17.84 -8.70
C HIS A 77 -16.75 -18.18 -7.66
N ALA A 78 -17.16 -17.23 -6.81
CA ALA A 78 -18.21 -17.44 -5.83
C ALA A 78 -19.62 -17.54 -6.44
N SER A 79 -19.81 -17.02 -7.66
CA SER A 79 -21.11 -17.01 -8.37
C SER A 79 -21.36 -18.21 -9.29
N SER A 80 -20.39 -19.11 -9.46
CA SER A 80 -20.46 -20.32 -10.30
C SER A 80 -20.54 -21.59 -9.48
#